data_AF-A0A7C5TBN8-F1
#
_entry.id   AF-A0A7C5TBN8-F1
#
_cell.length_a   1.000
_cell.length_b   1.000
_cell.length_c   1.000
_cell.angle_alpha   90.00
_cell.angle_beta   90.00
_cell.angle_gamma   90.00
#
_symmetry.space_group_name_H-M   'P 1'
#
loop_
_entity.id
_entity.type
_entity.pdbx_description
1 polymer ?
#
loop_
_entity_poly.entity_id
_entity_poly.type
_entity_poly.pdbx_seq_one_letter_code
_entity_poly.pdbx_strand_id
1 'polypeptide(L)'
;MSVVNTGRSVMDMLNELLSDLNRDDLVLVERLPYVREYERYRDVITNILREFHIALVLIRVTFTDGSRKGYVFLIRGEGGELGKIPTTGVVEGYVVTIKGNDRRKFVYNPARFDRAEDVGARIIEFANMYRKAEERISQLQLMREAEKDYALFYEEAGD
;
A
#
# COMPACT_ATOMS: atom_id res chain seq x y z
N MET A 1 -21.04 -1.87 -9.89
CA MET A 1 -20.07 -1.96 -8.77
C MET A 1 -20.74 -2.76 -7.67
N SER A 2 -20.23 -3.94 -7.34
CA SER A 2 -20.81 -4.80 -6.28
C SER A 2 -20.07 -4.60 -4.96
N VAL A 3 -20.79 -4.64 -3.85
CA VAL A 3 -20.21 -4.58 -2.51
C VAL A 3 -20.31 -5.97 -1.88
N VAL A 4 -19.19 -6.48 -1.36
CA VAL A 4 -19.06 -7.80 -0.75
C VAL A 4 -18.51 -7.63 0.65
N ASN A 5 -19.25 -8.05 1.67
CA ASN A 5 -18.72 -8.20 3.02
C ASN A 5 -17.93 -9.50 3.08
N THR A 6 -16.64 -9.41 3.40
CA THR A 6 -15.75 -10.58 3.30
C THR A 6 -15.87 -11.52 4.49
N GLY A 7 -16.33 -11.02 5.64
CA GLY A 7 -16.28 -11.73 6.93
C GLY A 7 -14.85 -11.86 7.51
N ARG A 8 -13.82 -11.36 6.82
CA ARG A 8 -12.40 -11.44 7.20
C ARG A 8 -11.95 -10.16 7.89
N SER A 9 -10.87 -10.24 8.67
CA SER A 9 -10.34 -9.10 9.41
C SER A 9 -9.59 -8.12 8.49
N VAL A 10 -9.56 -6.84 8.84
CA VAL A 10 -8.69 -5.86 8.17
C VAL A 10 -7.21 -6.25 8.24
N MET A 11 -6.81 -7.09 9.19
CA MET A 11 -5.46 -7.66 9.25
C MET A 11 -5.20 -8.64 8.09
N ASP A 12 -6.22 -9.39 7.66
CA ASP A 12 -6.12 -10.23 6.46
C ASP A 12 -5.99 -9.36 5.20
N MET A 13 -6.67 -8.21 5.18
CA MET A 13 -6.52 -7.21 4.13
C MET A 13 -5.09 -6.66 4.04
N LEU A 14 -4.45 -6.40 5.18
CA LEU A 14 -3.04 -6.01 5.23
C LEU A 14 -2.15 -7.12 4.66
N ASN A 15 -2.37 -8.38 5.05
CA ASN A 15 -1.60 -9.51 4.51
C ASN A 15 -1.78 -9.67 3.00
N GLU A 16 -2.99 -9.47 2.47
CA GLU A 16 -3.24 -9.45 1.02
C GLU A 16 -2.45 -8.36 0.31
N LEU A 17 -2.44 -7.14 0.87
CA LEU A 17 -1.63 -6.05 0.34
C LEU A 17 -0.14 -6.39 0.36
N LEU A 18 0.39 -6.94 1.46
CA LEU A 18 1.79 -7.35 1.55
C LEU A 18 2.13 -8.42 0.50
N SER A 19 1.21 -9.35 0.26
CA SER A 19 1.34 -10.35 -0.81
C SER A 19 1.36 -9.69 -2.18
N ASP A 20 0.46 -8.73 -2.44
CA ASP A 20 0.40 -8.04 -3.74
C ASP A 20 1.63 -7.16 -4.00
N LEU A 21 2.17 -6.52 -2.96
CA LEU A 21 3.43 -5.77 -3.02
C LEU A 21 4.64 -6.67 -3.33
N ASN A 22 4.53 -7.99 -3.13
CA ASN A 22 5.58 -8.95 -3.43
C ASN A 22 5.46 -9.63 -4.79
N ARG A 23 4.39 -9.37 -5.55
CA ARG A 23 4.20 -10.03 -6.84
C ARG A 23 5.16 -9.50 -7.90
N ASP A 24 5.59 -10.41 -8.78
CA ASP A 24 6.50 -10.10 -9.90
C ASP A 24 5.80 -9.34 -11.03
N ASP A 25 4.48 -9.50 -11.14
CA ASP A 25 3.65 -8.81 -12.15
C ASP A 25 3.15 -7.43 -11.69
N LEU A 26 3.62 -6.94 -10.56
CA LEU A 26 3.35 -5.60 -10.06
C LEU A 26 4.12 -4.54 -10.87
N VAL A 27 3.43 -3.56 -11.43
CA VAL A 27 4.05 -2.53 -12.30
C VAL A 27 3.99 -1.12 -11.74
N LEU A 28 3.08 -0.85 -10.82
CA LEU A 28 2.91 0.48 -10.24
C LEU A 28 2.33 0.35 -8.84
N VAL A 29 2.88 1.17 -7.93
CA VAL A 29 2.32 1.40 -6.60
C VAL A 29 2.23 2.90 -6.37
N GLU A 30 1.06 3.37 -5.92
CA GLU A 30 0.86 4.74 -5.47
C GLU A 30 0.23 4.75 -4.08
N ARG A 31 0.45 5.82 -3.33
CA ARG A 31 0.04 5.93 -1.94
C ARG A 31 -0.48 7.31 -1.56
N LEU A 32 -1.35 7.33 -0.56
CA LEU A 32 -1.70 8.50 0.24
C LEU A 32 -1.62 8.11 1.73
N PRO A 33 -1.14 8.99 2.62
CA PRO A 33 -0.65 10.35 2.35
C PRO A 33 0.63 10.36 1.50
N TYR A 34 0.82 11.43 0.73
CA TYR A 34 2.04 11.62 -0.06
C TYR A 34 3.23 11.89 0.86
N VAL A 35 4.41 11.48 0.42
CA VAL A 35 5.66 11.56 1.18
C VAL A 35 6.66 12.33 0.35
N ARG A 36 7.32 13.34 0.94
CA ARG A 36 8.40 14.05 0.24
C ARG A 36 9.60 13.12 0.08
N GLU A 37 10.47 13.38 -0.89
CA GLU A 37 11.60 12.50 -1.23
C GLU A 37 12.51 12.16 -0.05
N TYR A 38 12.65 13.06 0.92
CA TYR A 38 13.51 12.89 2.10
C TYR A 38 12.79 12.26 3.31
N GLU A 39 11.47 12.07 3.24
CA GLU A 39 10.67 11.55 4.34
C GLU A 39 10.47 10.03 4.21
N ARG A 40 10.37 9.34 5.35
CA ARG A 40 9.98 7.92 5.35
C ARG A 40 8.48 7.82 5.53
N TYR A 41 7.83 6.99 4.74
CA TYR A 41 6.38 6.87 4.77
C TYR A 41 5.83 6.47 6.16
N ARG A 42 6.54 5.57 6.85
CA ARG A 42 6.19 5.18 8.24
C ARG A 42 6.17 6.39 9.18
N ASP A 43 7.09 7.33 9.01
CA ASP A 43 7.25 8.48 9.89
C ASP A 43 6.11 9.47 9.62
N VAL A 44 5.72 9.65 8.34
CA VAL A 44 4.54 10.45 7.95
C VAL A 44 3.26 9.90 8.58
N ILE A 45 2.98 8.60 8.42
CA ILE A 45 1.78 7.98 9.01
C ILE A 45 1.82 8.10 10.54
N THR A 46 2.97 7.83 11.16
CA THR A 46 3.15 7.90 12.61
C THR A 46 2.95 9.32 13.14
N ASN A 47 3.46 10.33 12.43
CA ASN A 47 3.29 11.74 12.82
C ASN A 47 1.83 12.17 12.71
N ILE A 48 1.12 11.78 11.64
CA ILE A 48 -0.32 12.02 11.51
C ILE A 48 -1.09 11.38 12.68
N LEU A 49 -0.76 10.13 13.02
CA LEU A 49 -1.38 9.45 14.15
C LEU A 49 -1.05 10.10 15.49
N ARG A 50 0.15 10.63 15.69
CA ARG A 50 0.51 11.34 16.93
C ARG A 50 -0.26 12.65 17.10
N GLU A 51 -0.40 13.39 16.01
CA GLU A 51 -1.01 14.71 16.02
C GLU A 51 -2.54 14.62 16.11
N PHE A 52 -3.14 13.73 15.33
CA PHE A 52 -4.59 13.73 15.13
C PHE A 52 -5.28 12.48 15.68
N HIS A 53 -4.53 11.46 16.11
CA HIS A 53 -5.06 10.14 16.47
C HIS A 53 -5.95 9.52 15.37
N ILE A 54 -5.84 9.99 14.13
CA ILE A 54 -6.57 9.46 12.99
C ILE A 54 -5.69 9.52 11.75
N ALA A 55 -5.60 8.43 11.01
CA ALA A 55 -4.87 8.36 9.75
C ALA A 55 -5.66 7.60 8.69
N LEU A 56 -5.76 8.20 7.52
CA LEU A 56 -6.31 7.58 6.32
C LEU A 56 -5.16 7.19 5.40
N VAL A 57 -5.07 5.90 5.09
CA VAL A 57 -4.03 5.34 4.21
C VAL A 57 -4.71 4.75 2.98
N LEU A 58 -4.35 5.24 1.80
CA LEU A 58 -4.79 4.67 0.53
C LEU A 58 -3.61 4.16 -0.26
N ILE A 59 -3.73 2.98 -0.83
CA ILE A 59 -2.67 2.39 -1.65
C ILE A 59 -3.30 1.83 -2.91
N ARG A 60 -2.80 2.26 -4.07
CA ARG A 60 -3.19 1.73 -5.37
C ARG A 60 -2.06 0.87 -5.89
N VAL A 61 -2.37 -0.36 -6.27
CA VAL A 61 -1.47 -1.26 -6.99
C VAL A 61 -2.04 -1.54 -8.38
N THR A 62 -1.16 -1.59 -9.38
CA THR A 62 -1.50 -1.97 -10.76
C THR A 62 -0.60 -3.12 -11.20
N PHE A 63 -1.19 -4.09 -11.90
CA PHE A 63 -0.50 -5.27 -12.42
C PHE A 63 -0.34 -5.22 -13.94
N THR A 64 0.54 -6.08 -14.50
CA THR A 64 0.81 -6.17 -15.95
C THR A 64 -0.45 -6.49 -16.77
N ASP A 65 -1.40 -7.24 -16.22
CA ASP A 65 -2.68 -7.56 -16.86
C ASP A 65 -3.67 -6.37 -16.91
N GLY A 66 -3.24 -5.19 -16.44
CA GLY A 66 -4.04 -3.98 -16.36
C GLY A 66 -5.02 -3.94 -15.19
N SER A 67 -5.11 -5.02 -14.38
CA SER A 67 -5.94 -5.02 -13.18
C SER A 67 -5.37 -4.10 -12.11
N ARG A 68 -6.27 -3.55 -11.28
CA ARG A 68 -5.93 -2.59 -10.23
C ARG A 68 -6.60 -2.99 -8.93
N LYS A 69 -5.91 -2.78 -7.82
CA LYS A 69 -6.50 -2.83 -6.48
C LYS A 69 -6.22 -1.54 -5.72
N GLY A 70 -7.25 -1.02 -5.06
CA GLY A 70 -7.16 0.12 -4.16
C GLY A 70 -7.46 -0.35 -2.73
N TYR A 71 -6.45 -0.33 -1.88
CA TYR A 71 -6.56 -0.62 -0.45
C TYR A 71 -6.80 0.68 0.31
N VAL A 72 -7.78 0.67 1.21
CA VAL A 72 -8.09 1.82 2.06
C VAL A 72 -8.13 1.36 3.51
N PHE A 73 -7.31 1.98 4.35
CA PHE A 73 -7.28 1.78 5.79
C PHE A 73 -7.62 3.10 6.48
N LEU A 74 -8.51 3.03 7.47
CA LEU A 74 -8.77 4.11 8.41
C LEU A 74 -8.36 3.65 9.79
N ILE A 75 -7.33 4.28 10.35
CA ILE A 75 -6.85 4.03 11.69
C ILE A 75 -7.42 5.14 12.58
N ARG A 76 -8.17 4.78 13.63
CA ARG A 76 -8.71 5.69 14.63
C ARG A 76 -8.20 5.29 16.01
N GLY A 77 -7.38 6.14 16.62
CA GLY A 77 -6.99 6.07 18.01
C GLY A 77 -8.13 6.50 18.93
N GLU A 78 -8.32 5.78 20.02
CA GLU A 78 -9.37 6.05 21.04
C GLU A 78 -8.77 6.50 22.37
N GLY A 79 -7.49 6.22 22.63
CA GLY A 79 -6.83 6.55 23.90
C GLY A 79 -5.37 6.94 23.75
N GLY A 80 -4.81 7.49 24.83
CA GLY A 80 -3.45 8.03 24.88
C GLY A 80 -3.43 9.56 24.94
N GLU A 81 -2.23 10.12 25.01
CA GLU A 81 -2.02 11.57 25.01
C GLU A 81 -1.81 12.08 23.58
N LEU A 82 -2.35 13.27 23.27
CA LEU A 82 -2.05 13.96 22.01
C LEU A 82 -0.54 14.26 21.92
N GLY A 83 0.01 14.16 20.71
CA GLY A 83 1.46 14.22 20.47
C GLY A 83 2.17 12.87 20.66
N LYS A 84 1.48 11.83 21.15
CA LYS A 84 1.95 10.44 21.23
C LYS A 84 1.09 9.53 20.37
N ILE A 85 1.64 8.36 20.00
CA ILE A 85 0.89 7.33 19.26
C ILE A 85 -0.26 6.87 20.17
N PRO A 86 -1.49 6.73 19.64
CA PRO A 86 -2.61 6.25 20.43
C PRO A 86 -2.32 4.87 21.02
N THR A 87 -2.72 4.67 22.28
CA THR A 87 -2.51 3.41 22.99
C THR A 87 -3.52 2.33 22.62
N THR A 88 -4.72 2.75 22.23
CA THR A 88 -5.82 1.86 21.82
C THR A 88 -6.54 2.45 20.63
N GLY A 89 -7.27 1.63 19.88
CA GLY A 89 -8.11 2.11 18.79
C GLY A 89 -8.64 1.02 17.87
N VAL A 90 -9.16 1.46 16.74
CA VAL A 90 -9.81 0.63 15.72
C VAL A 90 -9.19 0.92 14.36
N VAL A 91 -8.94 -0.14 13.60
CA VAL A 91 -8.59 -0.08 12.17
C VAL A 91 -9.75 -0.62 11.36
N GLU A 92 -10.21 0.17 10.40
CA GLU A 92 -11.25 -0.21 9.43
C GLU A 92 -10.64 -0.24 8.03
N GLY A 93 -11.25 -0.98 7.11
CA GLY A 93 -10.74 -0.96 5.74
C GLY A 93 -11.57 -1.69 4.71
N TYR A 94 -11.27 -1.39 3.46
CA TYR A 94 -11.85 -2.06 2.30
C TYR A 94 -10.87 -2.08 1.13
N VAL A 95 -11.10 -3.01 0.21
CA VAL A 95 -10.37 -3.12 -1.07
C VAL A 95 -11.33 -2.89 -2.22
N VAL A 96 -10.94 -2.08 -3.19
CA VAL A 96 -11.62 -1.99 -4.47
C VAL A 96 -10.79 -2.70 -5.53
N THR A 97 -11.35 -3.69 -6.21
CA THR A 97 -10.69 -4.38 -7.33
C THR A 97 -11.32 -3.97 -8.64
N ILE A 98 -10.49 -3.72 -9.66
CA ILE A 98 -10.93 -3.38 -11.01
C ILE A 98 -10.20 -4.32 -11.98
N LYS A 99 -10.96 -5.11 -12.74
CA LYS A 99 -10.45 -5.96 -13.82
C LYS A 99 -11.40 -5.90 -15.02
N GLY A 100 -10.99 -5.18 -16.07
CA GLY A 100 -11.90 -4.85 -17.18
C GLY A 100 -13.14 -4.10 -16.68
N ASN A 101 -14.33 -4.65 -16.98
CA ASN A 101 -15.60 -4.11 -16.51
C ASN A 101 -16.02 -4.60 -15.11
N ASP A 102 -15.31 -5.57 -14.52
CA ASP A 102 -15.62 -6.05 -13.17
C ASP A 102 -15.03 -5.09 -12.13
N ARG A 103 -15.93 -4.53 -11.30
CA ARG A 103 -15.60 -3.58 -10.23
C ARG A 103 -16.28 -4.03 -8.94
N ARG A 104 -15.48 -4.47 -7.97
CA ARG A 104 -15.96 -4.98 -6.68
C ARG A 104 -15.32 -4.23 -5.53
N LYS A 105 -16.11 -3.95 -4.49
CA LYS A 105 -15.66 -3.42 -3.21
C LYS A 105 -15.78 -4.53 -2.16
N PHE A 106 -14.67 -4.90 -1.55
CA PHE A 106 -14.58 -5.88 -0.48
C PHE A 106 -14.42 -5.16 0.85
N VAL A 107 -15.42 -5.25 1.73
CA VAL A 107 -15.39 -4.64 3.06
C VAL A 107 -14.94 -5.68 4.08
N TYR A 108 -13.97 -5.32 4.92
CA TYR A 108 -13.40 -6.19 5.94
C TYR A 108 -13.91 -5.78 7.33
N ASN A 109 -13.94 -6.75 8.23
CA ASN A 109 -14.29 -6.53 9.62
C ASN A 109 -13.20 -5.68 10.30
N PRO A 110 -13.58 -4.65 11.08
CA PRO A 110 -12.61 -3.85 11.82
C PRO A 110 -11.79 -4.69 12.80
N ALA A 111 -10.54 -4.27 13.06
CA ALA A 111 -9.71 -4.84 14.11
C ALA A 111 -9.42 -3.79 15.19
N ARG A 112 -9.42 -4.21 16.45
CA ARG A 112 -8.98 -3.36 17.57
C ARG A 112 -7.49 -3.60 17.83
N PHE A 113 -6.81 -2.55 18.26
CA PHE A 113 -5.49 -2.65 18.88
C PHE A 113 -5.58 -2.10 20.30
N ASP A 114 -4.95 -2.81 21.24
CA ASP A 114 -4.97 -2.47 22.66
C ASP A 114 -3.63 -1.91 23.15
N ARG A 115 -2.63 -1.88 22.26
CA ARG A 115 -1.28 -1.38 22.53
C ARG A 115 -0.75 -0.56 21.36
N ALA A 116 -0.01 0.50 21.64
CA ALA A 116 0.59 1.38 20.63
C ALA A 116 1.64 0.64 19.77
N GLU A 117 2.32 -0.34 20.35
CA GLU A 117 3.34 -1.14 19.69
C GLU A 117 2.75 -1.99 18.56
N ASP A 118 1.52 -2.48 18.71
CA ASP A 118 0.87 -3.35 17.74
C ASP A 118 0.61 -2.59 16.42
N VAL A 119 0.10 -1.36 16.52
CA VAL A 119 -0.13 -0.51 15.32
C VAL A 119 1.18 0.02 14.74
N GLY A 120 2.13 0.41 15.60
CA GLY A 120 3.44 0.90 15.18
C GLY A 120 4.24 -0.14 14.40
N ALA A 121 4.29 -1.38 14.89
CA ALA A 121 4.97 -2.49 14.22
C ALA A 121 4.40 -2.77 12.82
N ARG A 122 3.07 -2.74 12.68
CA ARG A 122 2.39 -2.94 11.39
C ARG A 122 2.63 -1.82 10.40
N ILE A 123 2.66 -0.57 10.86
CA ILE A 123 3.02 0.58 10.00
C ILE A 123 4.46 0.43 9.49
N ILE A 124 5.39 0.01 10.36
CA ILE A 124 6.79 -0.21 9.97
C ILE A 124 6.92 -1.36 8.96
N GLU A 125 6.28 -2.50 9.24
CA GLU A 125 6.24 -3.67 8.35
C GLU A 125 5.77 -3.28 6.96
N PHE A 126 4.60 -2.63 6.89
CA PHE A 126 4.02 -2.15 5.65
C PHE A 126 4.95 -1.17 4.90
N ALA A 127 5.46 -0.14 5.58
CA ALA A 127 6.29 0.87 4.93
C ALA A 127 7.60 0.29 4.37
N ASN A 128 8.19 -0.71 5.04
CA ASN A 128 9.38 -1.39 4.54
C ASN A 128 9.07 -2.21 3.29
N MET A 129 7.95 -2.93 3.28
CA MET A 129 7.51 -3.75 2.14
C MET A 129 7.15 -2.89 0.94
N TYR A 130 6.48 -1.77 1.19
CA TYR A 130 6.19 -0.75 0.19
C TYR A 130 7.48 -0.23 -0.48
N ARG A 131 8.47 0.15 0.33
CA ARG A 131 9.76 0.64 -0.18
C ARG A 131 10.46 -0.40 -1.06
N LYS A 132 10.48 -1.67 -0.63
CA LYS A 132 11.06 -2.76 -1.42
C LYS A 132 10.33 -2.94 -2.76
N ALA A 133 9.00 -2.82 -2.77
CA ALA A 133 8.21 -2.90 -3.99
C ALA A 133 8.53 -1.74 -4.96
N GLU A 134 8.66 -0.51 -4.46
CA GLU A 134 9.09 0.63 -5.29
C GLU A 134 10.49 0.42 -5.87
N GLU A 135 11.46 0.03 -5.04
CA GLU A 135 12.84 -0.23 -5.49
C GLU A 135 12.86 -1.30 -6.59
N ARG A 136 12.09 -2.38 -6.43
CA ARG A 136 11.96 -3.45 -7.45
C ARG A 136 11.35 -2.94 -8.75
N ILE A 137 10.28 -2.15 -8.68
CA ILE A 137 9.61 -1.61 -9.88
C ILE A 137 10.57 -0.68 -10.64
N SER A 138 11.27 0.20 -9.94
CA SER A 138 12.25 1.11 -10.55
C SER A 138 13.38 0.34 -11.24
N GLN A 139 13.91 -0.71 -10.62
CA GLN A 139 14.92 -1.58 -11.24
C GLN A 139 14.41 -2.26 -12.51
N LEU A 140 13.19 -2.81 -12.47
CA LEU A 140 12.57 -3.47 -13.64
C LEU A 140 12.25 -2.49 -14.77
N GLN A 141 12.01 -1.22 -14.48
CA GLN A 141 11.82 -0.18 -15.50
C GLN A 141 13.16 0.15 -16.17
N LEU A 142 14.22 0.38 -15.37
CA LEU A 142 15.57 0.63 -15.88
C LEU A 142 16.10 -0.51 -16.75
N MET A 143 15.89 -1.77 -16.35
CA MET A 143 16.31 -2.92 -17.16
C MET A 143 15.56 -2.98 -18.50
N ARG A 144 14.26 -2.70 -18.51
CA ARG A 144 13.46 -2.67 -19.74
C ARG A 144 13.86 -1.52 -20.68
N GLU A 145 14.28 -0.39 -20.13
CA GLU A 145 14.84 0.71 -20.92
C GLU A 145 16.18 0.31 -21.53
N ALA A 146 17.08 -0.28 -20.74
CA ALA A 146 18.38 -0.77 -21.23
C ALA A 146 18.25 -1.85 -22.33
N GLU A 147 17.29 -2.78 -22.20
CA GLU A 147 17.02 -3.79 -23.23
C GLU A 147 16.49 -3.18 -24.53
N LYS A 148 15.64 -2.15 -24.44
CA LYS A 148 15.15 -1.42 -25.63
C LYS A 148 16.27 -0.67 -26.33
N ASP A 149 17.10 0.03 -25.57
CA ASP A 149 18.24 0.76 -26.11
C ASP A 149 19.21 -0.20 -26.80
N TYR A 150 19.51 -1.35 -26.17
CA TYR A 150 20.34 -2.38 -26.78
C TYR A 150 19.71 -2.91 -28.09
N ALA A 151 18.42 -3.22 -28.11
CA ALA A 151 17.75 -3.67 -29.34
C ALA A 151 17.84 -2.63 -30.48
N LEU A 152 17.62 -1.35 -30.17
CA LEU A 152 17.74 -0.25 -31.13
C LEU A 152 19.16 -0.11 -31.70
N PHE A 153 20.18 -0.22 -30.84
CA PHE A 153 21.59 -0.16 -31.28
C PHE A 153 21.97 -1.25 -32.28
N TYR A 154 21.41 -2.46 -32.17
CA TYR A 154 21.70 -3.56 -33.09
C TYR A 154 20.79 -3.59 -34.33
N GLU A 155 19.61 -2.96 -34.28
CA GLU A 155 18.79 -2.73 -35.48
C GLU A 155 19.40 -1.63 -36.37
N GLU A 156 20.01 -0.58 -35.80
CA GLU A 156 20.68 0.49 -36.58
C GLU A 156 22.07 0.10 -37.12
N ALA A 157 22.73 -0.90 -36.54
CA ALA A 157 24.06 -1.37 -36.98
C ALA A 157 24.01 -2.47 -38.06
N GLY A 158 22.81 -2.80 -38.56
CA GLY A 158 22.56 -3.90 -39.50
C GLY A 158 22.37 -3.53 -40.98
N ASP A 159 22.51 -2.25 -41.35
CA ASP A 159 22.52 -1.75 -42.75
C ASP A 159 23.93 -1.35 -43.21
#